data_AF-A0A086MDD4-F1
#
_entry.id   AF-A0A086MDD4-F1
#
_cell.length_a   1.000
_cell.length_b   1.000
_cell.length_c   1.000
_cell.angle_alpha   90.00
_cell.angle_beta   90.00
_cell.angle_gamma   90.00
#
_symmetry.space_group_name_H-M   'P 1'
#
loop_
_entity.id
_entity.type
_entity.pdbx_description
1 polymer ?
#
loop_
_entity_poly.entity_id
_entity_poly.type
_entity_poly.pdbx_seq_one_letter_code
_entity_poly.pdbx_strand_id
1 'polypeptide(L)'
;MEHKPVEKLRSVAEVHEFNQGFLSRRERLERWAEVLERQPKRRLRSLGEIEFVPKDKRPQLRSDESPITVAFEDPILRAAGLKGDTLGDAMEFFELSEGASHRLLCSCMNGWSMEAGSTARKVHRIANPDHRFTLLTAAGLLTAAPAVLYMLS
;
A
#
# COMPACT_ATOMS: atom_id res chain seq x y z
N MET A 1 -45.96 13.46 -25.02
CA MET A 1 -44.73 13.10 -24.29
C MET A 1 -44.75 11.59 -24.11
N GLU A 2 -43.79 10.88 -24.69
CA GLU A 2 -43.70 9.41 -24.58
C GLU A 2 -43.01 9.01 -23.27
N HIS A 3 -43.67 8.18 -22.46
CA HIS A 3 -43.07 7.55 -21.29
C HIS A 3 -42.37 6.27 -21.71
N LYS A 4 -41.03 6.25 -21.62
CA LYS A 4 -40.23 5.03 -21.79
C LYS A 4 -40.14 4.31 -20.44
N PRO A 5 -40.41 2.99 -20.37
CA PRO A 5 -40.35 2.23 -19.12
C PRO A 5 -38.93 2.18 -18.56
N VAL A 6 -38.82 2.30 -17.24
CA VAL A 6 -37.59 2.40 -16.43
C VAL A 6 -36.72 1.14 -16.48
N GLU A 7 -37.18 0.09 -17.16
CA GLU A 7 -36.57 -1.24 -17.19
C GLU A 7 -35.26 -1.32 -17.99
N LYS A 8 -34.87 -0.25 -18.70
CA LYS A 8 -33.71 -0.26 -19.61
C LYS A 8 -32.47 0.50 -19.13
N LEU A 9 -32.30 0.65 -17.81
CA LEU A 9 -31.07 1.23 -17.22
C LEU A 9 -30.24 0.25 -16.39
N ARG A 10 -30.68 -1.01 -16.24
CA ARG A 10 -29.93 -2.02 -15.48
C ARG A 10 -28.75 -2.66 -16.22
N SER A 11 -28.49 -2.29 -17.48
CA SER A 11 -27.50 -2.98 -18.33
C SER A 11 -26.28 -2.13 -18.74
N VAL A 12 -26.03 -0.97 -18.11
CA VAL A 12 -24.93 -0.07 -18.51
C VAL A 12 -23.83 0.06 -17.45
N ALA A 13 -24.06 -0.47 -16.25
CA ALA A 13 -23.03 -0.51 -15.22
C ALA A 13 -22.74 -1.96 -14.87
N GLU A 14 -21.50 -2.39 -15.06
CA GLU A 14 -20.95 -3.53 -14.35
C GLU A 14 -20.95 -3.17 -12.86
N VAL A 15 -22.03 -3.56 -12.17
CA VAL A 15 -22.11 -3.42 -10.72
C VAL A 15 -21.26 -4.55 -10.17
N HIS A 16 -19.99 -4.28 -9.89
CA HIS A 16 -19.23 -5.15 -9.02
C HIS A 16 -19.97 -5.18 -7.70
N GLU A 17 -20.53 -6.34 -7.36
CA GLU A 17 -21.01 -6.61 -6.01
C GLU A 17 -19.83 -6.34 -5.08
N PHE A 18 -19.83 -5.17 -4.43
CA PHE A 18 -19.01 -4.92 -3.25
C PHE A 18 -19.53 -5.89 -2.21
N ASN A 19 -19.01 -7.12 -2.27
CA ASN A 19 -19.24 -8.12 -1.27
C ASN A 19 -18.90 -7.43 0.05
N GLN A 20 -19.84 -7.36 0.98
CA GLN A 20 -19.62 -6.76 2.30
C GLN A 20 -18.70 -7.63 3.17
N GLY A 21 -17.71 -8.26 2.54
CA GLY A 21 -16.52 -8.83 3.15
C GLY A 21 -15.44 -7.76 3.16
N PHE A 22 -14.79 -7.60 4.31
CA PHE A 22 -13.64 -6.74 4.51
C PHE A 22 -12.69 -6.76 3.30
N LEU A 23 -12.38 -5.58 2.74
CA LEU A 23 -11.40 -5.46 1.66
C LEU A 23 -10.14 -6.23 2.05
N SER A 24 -9.66 -7.10 1.16
CA SER A 24 -8.38 -7.77 1.34
C SER A 24 -7.27 -6.73 1.48
N ARG A 25 -6.11 -7.15 2.01
CA ARG A 25 -4.93 -6.27 2.11
C ARG A 25 -4.58 -5.62 0.77
N ARG A 26 -4.63 -6.39 -0.32
CA ARG A 26 -4.33 -5.91 -1.67
C ARG A 26 -5.35 -4.86 -2.12
N GLU A 27 -6.64 -5.13 -1.96
CA GLU A 27 -7.71 -4.20 -2.35
C GLU A 27 -7.68 -2.90 -1.55
N ARG A 28 -7.34 -2.96 -0.24
CA ARG A 28 -7.11 -1.75 0.58
C ARG A 28 -6.00 -0.88 -0.02
N LEU A 29 -4.86 -1.48 -0.38
CA LEU A 29 -3.73 -0.77 -0.99
C LEU A 29 -4.06 -0.23 -2.39
N GLU A 30 -4.71 -1.02 -3.24
CA GLU A 30 -5.14 -0.59 -4.57
C GLU A 30 -6.10 0.59 -4.48
N ARG A 31 -7.09 0.53 -3.59
CA ARG A 31 -8.00 1.63 -3.33
C ARG A 31 -7.28 2.89 -2.84
N TRP A 32 -6.29 2.75 -1.96
CA TRP A 32 -5.49 3.90 -1.53
C TRP A 32 -4.72 4.52 -2.70
N ALA A 33 -4.15 3.71 -3.59
CA ALA A 33 -3.49 4.21 -4.79
C ALA A 33 -4.46 4.95 -5.72
N GLU A 34 -5.65 4.39 -5.99
CA GLU A 34 -6.70 5.04 -6.79
C GLU A 34 -7.08 6.42 -6.24
N VAL A 35 -7.24 6.54 -4.92
CA VAL A 35 -7.62 7.82 -4.27
C VAL A 35 -6.52 8.86 -4.44
N LEU A 36 -5.25 8.46 -4.31
CA LEU A 36 -4.09 9.33 -4.55
C LEU A 36 -4.01 9.78 -6.03
N GLU A 37 -4.39 8.89 -6.96
CA GLU A 37 -4.35 9.16 -8.40
C GLU A 37 -5.44 10.12 -8.88
N ARG A 38 -6.47 10.41 -8.08
CA ARG A 38 -7.49 11.43 -8.41
C ARG A 38 -6.88 12.81 -8.61
N GLN A 39 -5.80 13.14 -7.89
CA GLN A 39 -5.07 14.40 -8.02
C GLN A 39 -3.55 14.14 -8.00
N PRO A 40 -2.99 13.54 -9.06
CA PRO A 40 -1.66 12.95 -9.01
C PRO A 40 -0.55 14.00 -8.83
N LYS A 41 -0.81 15.25 -9.23
CA LYS A 41 0.11 16.39 -9.06
C LYS A 41 -0.02 17.10 -7.70
N ARG A 42 -1.00 16.73 -6.85
CA ARG A 42 -1.16 17.30 -5.51
C ARG A 42 0.10 16.99 -4.70
N ARG A 43 0.66 18.03 -4.08
CA ARG A 43 1.78 17.92 -3.14
C ARG A 43 1.23 17.56 -1.76
N LEU A 44 1.67 16.44 -1.21
CA LEU A 44 1.29 15.93 0.10
C LEU A 44 2.48 16.03 1.05
N ARG A 45 2.22 16.17 2.35
CA ARG A 45 3.27 16.25 3.37
C ARG A 45 3.76 14.86 3.74
N SER A 46 5.07 14.70 3.78
CA SER A 46 5.70 13.50 4.34
C SER A 46 5.56 13.50 5.87
N LEU A 47 5.72 12.33 6.48
CA LEU A 47 5.89 12.23 7.92
C LEU A 47 7.33 12.60 8.27
N GLY A 48 7.51 13.51 9.22
CA GLY A 48 8.82 13.98 9.63
C GLY A 48 9.64 12.86 10.26
N GLU A 49 10.74 12.49 9.61
CA GLU A 49 11.88 11.84 10.25
C GLU A 49 11.54 10.57 11.07
N ILE A 50 10.60 9.74 10.58
CA ILE A 50 10.16 8.49 11.22
C ILE A 50 11.35 7.65 11.75
N GLU A 51 12.44 7.62 10.99
CA GLU A 51 13.67 6.88 11.32
C GLU A 51 14.25 7.27 12.68
N PHE A 52 14.24 8.57 13.00
CA PHE A 52 14.82 9.12 14.22
C PHE A 52 13.85 9.15 15.39
N VAL A 53 12.57 8.82 15.15
CA VAL A 53 11.56 8.75 16.20
C VAL A 53 11.69 7.41 16.94
N PRO A 54 11.71 7.41 18.29
CA PRO A 54 11.69 6.19 19.10
C PRO A 54 10.51 5.26 18.73
N LYS A 55 10.75 3.95 18.69
CA LYS A 55 9.78 2.96 18.19
C LYS A 55 8.42 3.01 18.88
N ASP A 56 8.40 3.23 20.19
CA ASP A 56 7.20 3.37 21.02
C ASP A 56 6.36 4.60 20.66
N LYS A 57 6.98 5.64 20.11
CA LYS A 57 6.30 6.89 19.70
C LYS A 57 5.90 6.92 18.23
N ARG A 58 6.52 6.09 17.38
CA ARG A 58 6.23 6.04 15.92
C ARG A 58 4.74 5.88 15.59
N PRO A 59 3.94 5.03 16.28
CA PRO A 59 2.53 4.86 15.94
C PRO A 59 1.72 6.16 16.00
N GLN A 60 2.14 7.12 16.82
CA GLN A 60 1.45 8.40 17.02
C GLN A 60 1.83 9.45 15.97
N LEU A 61 2.81 9.17 15.10
CA LEU A 61 3.23 10.12 14.08
C LEU A 61 2.10 10.40 13.11
N ARG A 62 1.91 11.69 12.84
CA ARG A 62 0.90 12.19 11.93
C ARG A 62 1.42 13.47 11.27
N SER A 63 0.94 13.74 10.06
CA SER A 63 1.11 15.02 9.38
C SER A 63 -0.17 15.33 8.64
N ASP A 64 -0.66 16.57 8.74
CA ASP A 64 -1.84 16.98 7.99
C ASP A 64 -1.53 16.99 6.48
N GLU A 65 -2.55 16.74 5.67
CA GLU A 65 -2.43 16.63 4.21
C GLU A 65 -1.36 15.61 3.76
N SER A 66 -1.18 14.56 4.55
CA SER A 66 -0.29 13.45 4.22
C SER A 66 -0.98 12.44 3.29
N PRO A 67 -0.22 11.50 2.69
CA PRO A 67 -0.83 10.35 2.01
C PRO A 67 -1.79 9.54 2.89
N ILE A 68 -1.56 9.50 4.21
CA ILE A 68 -2.46 8.80 5.14
C ILE A 68 -3.76 9.59 5.33
N THR A 69 -3.67 10.92 5.44
CA THR A 69 -4.87 11.78 5.49
C THR A 69 -5.76 11.56 4.26
N VAL A 70 -5.17 11.48 3.06
CA VAL A 70 -5.90 11.17 1.83
C VAL A 70 -6.59 9.79 1.89
N ALA A 71 -5.95 8.79 2.48
CA ALA A 71 -6.58 7.48 2.69
C ALA A 71 -7.76 7.55 3.66
N PHE A 72 -7.56 8.24 4.79
CA PHE A 72 -8.58 8.39 5.84
C PHE A 72 -9.77 9.24 5.39
N GLU A 73 -9.59 10.14 4.42
CA GLU A 73 -10.69 10.89 3.82
C GLU A 73 -11.56 10.05 2.86
N ASP A 74 -11.08 8.90 2.37
CA ASP A 74 -11.89 8.03 1.51
C ASP A 74 -12.93 7.25 2.34
N PRO A 75 -14.23 7.38 2.02
CA PRO A 75 -15.29 6.73 2.79
C PRO A 75 -15.25 5.21 2.72
N ILE A 76 -14.73 4.63 1.63
CA ILE A 76 -14.64 3.17 1.48
C ILE A 76 -13.56 2.62 2.41
N LEU A 77 -12.38 3.26 2.45
CA LEU A 77 -11.29 2.84 3.35
C LEU A 77 -11.66 2.99 4.83
N ARG A 78 -12.37 4.06 5.19
CA ARG A 78 -12.94 4.22 6.54
C ARG A 78 -13.96 3.14 6.88
N ALA A 79 -14.93 2.90 5.99
CA ALA A 79 -15.95 1.87 6.21
C ALA A 79 -15.34 0.47 6.31
N ALA A 80 -14.21 0.24 5.63
CA ALA A 80 -13.44 -0.99 5.70
C ALA A 80 -12.62 -1.14 7.00
N GLY A 81 -12.52 -0.09 7.84
CA GLY A 81 -11.91 -0.17 9.17
C GLY A 81 -10.67 0.70 9.40
N LEU A 82 -10.32 1.63 8.51
CA LEU A 82 -9.23 2.58 8.77
C LEU A 82 -9.63 3.56 9.89
N LYS A 83 -9.01 3.40 11.07
CA LYS A 83 -9.40 4.08 12.32
C LYS A 83 -9.04 5.56 12.38
N GLY A 84 -7.97 5.96 11.69
CA GLY A 84 -7.41 7.31 11.76
C GLY A 84 -6.33 7.54 10.71
N ASP A 85 -5.71 8.72 10.77
CA ASP A 85 -4.64 9.16 9.87
C ASP A 85 -3.25 9.17 10.53
N THR A 86 -3.07 8.38 11.60
CA THR A 86 -1.76 8.17 12.23
C THR A 86 -0.95 7.10 11.49
N LEU A 87 0.37 7.10 11.69
CA LEU A 87 1.25 6.06 11.17
C LEU A 87 0.84 4.67 11.68
N GLY A 88 0.48 4.56 12.96
CA GLY A 88 0.04 3.31 13.57
C GLY A 88 -1.23 2.76 12.93
N ASP A 89 -2.26 3.62 12.77
CA ASP A 89 -3.52 3.23 12.15
C ASP A 89 -3.31 2.76 10.70
N ALA A 90 -2.47 3.48 9.94
CA ALA A 90 -2.14 3.09 8.58
C ALA A 90 -1.36 1.77 8.52
N MET A 91 -0.40 1.56 9.42
CA MET A 91 0.39 0.33 9.45
C MET A 91 -0.47 -0.89 9.79
N GLU A 92 -1.34 -0.76 10.80
CA GLU A 92 -2.29 -1.81 11.18
C GLU A 92 -3.26 -2.10 10.03
N PHE A 93 -3.88 -1.06 9.47
CA PHE A 93 -4.93 -1.21 8.47
C PHE A 93 -4.40 -1.65 7.09
N PHE A 94 -3.23 -1.22 6.65
CA PHE A 94 -2.67 -1.63 5.36
C PHE A 94 -1.66 -2.78 5.49
N GLU A 95 -1.45 -3.28 6.71
CA GLU A 95 -0.45 -4.30 7.03
C GLU A 95 0.91 -3.94 6.41
N LEU A 96 1.36 -2.72 6.71
CA LEU A 96 2.67 -2.21 6.26
C LEU A 96 3.73 -2.57 7.29
N SER A 97 4.85 -3.12 6.83
CA SER A 97 6.04 -3.25 7.67
C SER A 97 6.66 -1.88 7.96
N GLU A 98 7.41 -1.75 9.05
CA GLU A 98 8.14 -0.51 9.37
C GLU A 98 8.98 0.00 8.18
N GLY A 99 9.67 -0.91 7.49
CA GLY A 99 10.48 -0.56 6.33
C GLY A 99 9.67 -0.12 5.10
N ALA A 100 8.47 -0.67 4.90
CA ALA A 100 7.56 -0.21 3.85
C ALA A 100 7.02 1.19 4.17
N SER A 101 6.59 1.40 5.42
CA SER A 101 6.12 2.69 5.92
C SER A 101 7.20 3.76 5.81
N HIS A 102 8.43 3.46 6.21
CA HIS A 102 9.56 4.37 6.08
C HIS A 102 9.77 4.79 4.61
N ARG A 103 9.86 3.83 3.69
CA ARG A 103 10.08 4.09 2.25
C ARG A 103 8.93 4.86 1.59
N LEU A 104 7.70 4.62 2.06
CA LEU A 104 6.51 5.21 1.51
C LEU A 104 6.27 6.63 2.04
N LEU A 105 6.48 6.86 3.33
CA LEU A 105 5.93 8.02 4.03
C LEU A 105 6.97 8.96 4.66
N CYS A 106 8.19 8.49 4.92
CA CYS A 106 9.17 9.28 5.67
C CYS A 106 9.77 10.42 4.83
N SER A 107 10.02 11.56 5.47
CA SER A 107 10.66 12.72 4.83
C SER A 107 12.09 12.45 4.37
N CYS A 108 12.84 11.54 5.01
CA CYS A 108 14.19 11.19 4.56
C CYS A 108 14.21 10.48 3.19
N MET A 109 13.10 9.82 2.82
CA MET A 109 12.97 9.11 1.54
C MET A 109 12.31 9.93 0.44
N ASN A 110 11.58 10.98 0.82
CA ASN A 110 10.67 11.69 -0.07
C ASN A 110 10.88 13.21 -0.08
N GLY A 111 11.76 13.74 0.79
CA GLY A 111 11.73 15.14 1.18
C GLY A 111 10.52 15.48 2.05
N TRP A 112 10.37 16.74 2.46
CA TRP A 112 9.24 17.18 3.28
C TRP A 112 7.89 17.17 2.56
N SER A 113 7.89 17.02 1.23
CA SER A 113 6.67 16.91 0.44
C SER A 113 6.88 16.06 -0.82
N MET A 114 5.86 15.29 -1.16
CA MET A 114 5.85 14.34 -2.28
C MET A 114 4.60 14.53 -3.15
N GLU A 115 4.67 14.11 -4.42
CA GLU A 115 3.48 14.08 -5.28
C GLU A 115 2.61 12.86 -4.99
N ALA A 116 1.29 13.05 -4.99
CA ALA A 116 0.32 11.98 -4.76
C ALA A 116 0.48 10.82 -5.76
N GLY A 117 0.66 11.10 -7.05
CA GLY A 117 0.84 10.07 -8.08
C GLY A 117 2.14 9.28 -7.93
N SER A 118 3.21 9.93 -7.47
CA SER A 118 4.47 9.25 -7.15
C SER A 118 4.32 8.30 -5.96
N THR A 119 3.48 8.67 -5.00
CA THR A 119 3.12 7.84 -3.85
C THR A 119 2.23 6.68 -4.28
N ALA A 120 1.22 6.92 -5.11
CA ALA A 120 0.33 5.88 -5.65
C ALA A 120 1.11 4.77 -6.36
N ARG A 121 2.08 5.12 -7.21
CA ARG A 121 2.97 4.12 -7.86
C ARG A 121 3.76 3.26 -6.86
N LYS A 122 4.14 3.82 -5.71
CA LYS A 122 4.78 3.05 -4.63
C LYS A 122 3.78 2.12 -3.95
N VAL A 123 2.58 2.60 -3.65
CA VAL A 123 1.49 1.80 -3.08
C VAL A 123 1.12 0.62 -4.01
N HIS A 124 0.99 0.85 -5.32
CA HIS A 124 0.75 -0.21 -6.30
C HIS A 124 1.82 -1.31 -6.27
N ARG A 125 3.11 -0.95 -6.15
CA ARG A 125 4.20 -1.92 -6.00
C ARG A 125 4.14 -2.71 -4.69
N ILE A 126 3.59 -2.12 -3.62
CA ILE A 126 3.38 -2.82 -2.35
C ILE A 126 2.18 -3.77 -2.45
N ALA A 127 1.14 -3.38 -3.19
CA ALA A 127 -0.03 -4.23 -3.47
C ALA A 127 0.33 -5.43 -4.35
N ASN A 128 1.24 -5.23 -5.31
CA ASN A 128 1.63 -6.21 -6.31
C ASN A 128 3.16 -6.42 -6.29
N PRO A 129 3.71 -7.14 -5.29
CA PRO A 129 5.14 -7.39 -5.20
C PRO A 129 5.62 -8.25 -6.37
N ASP A 130 6.73 -7.87 -6.98
CA ASP A 130 7.30 -8.64 -8.10
C ASP A 130 7.94 -9.94 -7.57
N HIS A 131 7.33 -11.08 -7.89
CA HIS A 131 7.79 -12.40 -7.45
C HIS A 131 9.03 -12.91 -8.20
N ARG A 132 9.52 -12.19 -9.21
CA ARG A 132 10.65 -12.61 -10.05
C ARG A 132 11.96 -12.80 -9.28
N PHE A 133 12.15 -12.10 -8.15
CA PHE A 133 13.35 -12.25 -7.32
C PHE A 133 13.29 -13.39 -6.31
N THR A 134 12.10 -13.94 -6.02
CA THR A 134 11.93 -15.00 -5.01
C THR A 134 12.34 -16.38 -5.55
N LEU A 135 12.36 -16.57 -6.87
CA LEU A 135 12.72 -17.86 -7.49
C LEU A 135 14.23 -18.11 -7.60
N LEU A 136 15.09 -17.10 -7.41
CA LEU A 136 16.55 -17.25 -7.52
C LEU A 136 17.20 -17.91 -6.30
N THR A 137 16.54 -17.97 -5.14
CA THR A 137 17.11 -18.60 -3.93
C THR A 137 16.94 -20.12 -3.89
N ALA A 138 16.09 -20.71 -4.74
CA ALA A 138 15.88 -22.16 -4.77
C ALA A 138 16.94 -22.92 -5.60
N ALA A 139 17.72 -22.26 -6.46
CA ALA A 139 18.67 -22.92 -7.37
C ALA A 139 20.10 -23.07 -6.80
N GLY A 140 20.42 -22.49 -5.64
CA GLY A 140 21.78 -22.44 -5.09
C GLY A 140 22.22 -23.63 -4.22
N LEU A 141 21.38 -24.65 -4.03
CA LEU A 141 21.60 -25.72 -3.04
C LEU A 141 22.09 -27.07 -3.61
N LEU A 142 22.51 -27.12 -4.88
CA LEU A 142 22.85 -28.39 -5.56
C LEU A 142 24.32 -28.60 -5.97
N THR A 143 25.26 -27.74 -5.57
CA THR A 143 26.68 -27.86 -5.97
C THR A 143 27.67 -28.14 -4.82
N ALA A 144 27.26 -28.86 -3.78
CA ALA A 144 28.17 -29.27 -2.71
C ALA A 144 28.04 -30.76 -2.32
N ALA A 145 28.58 -31.65 -3.16
CA ALA A 145 29.23 -32.91 -2.76
C ALA A 145 29.81 -33.60 -4.02
N PRO A 146 30.99 -34.26 -4.00
CA PRO A 146 31.86 -34.57 -2.86
C PRO A 146 33.38 -34.33 -3.12
N ALA A 147 34.03 -33.49 -2.32
CA ALA A 147 35.50 -33.45 -2.19
C ALA A 147 35.98 -34.24 -0.95
N VAL A 148 35.44 -35.45 -0.74
CA VAL A 148 35.77 -36.31 0.44
C VAL A 148 36.41 -37.65 0.03
N LEU A 149 36.63 -37.90 -1.26
CA LEU A 149 37.19 -39.18 -1.75
C LEU A 149 38.70 -39.17 -2.07
N TYR A 150 39.44 -38.11 -1.72
CA TYR A 150 40.87 -37.98 -2.08
C TYR A 150 41.86 -37.91 -0.90
N MET A 151 41.50 -38.39 0.31
CA MET A 151 42.44 -38.48 1.46
C MET A 151 42.65 -39.91 2.00
N LEU A 152 42.41 -40.96 1.20
CA LEU A 152 42.69 -42.36 1.58
C LEU A 152 43.25 -43.21 0.43
N SER A 153 44.23 -42.68 -0.32
CA SER A 153 45.07 -43.44 -1.26
C SER A 153 46.52 -42.99 -1.17
#